data_AF-A0A9P6H1P1-F1
#
_entry.id   AF-A0A9P6H1P1-F1
#
_cell.length_a   1.000
_cell.length_b   1.000
_cell.length_c   1.000
_cell.angle_alpha   90.00
_cell.angle_beta   90.00
_cell.angle_gamma   90.00
#
_symmetry.space_group_name_H-M   'P 1'
#
loop_
_entity.id
_entity.type
_entity.pdbx_description
1 polymer ?
#
loop_
_entity_poly.entity_id
_entity_poly.type
_entity_poly.pdbx_seq_one_letter_code
_entity_poly.pdbx_strand_id
1 'polypeptide(L)'
;MIGRGEYVVKGILPISKSLASQKSLNKDPKEGDIHKCVLEKNGDKFVVYFLDDISFGKDSTILISKDKSTNLLYKDEYKIVKKKEYKINKKLIERLISEP
;
A
#
# COMPACT_ATOMS: atom_id res chain seq x y z
N MET A 1 -3.50 10.41 -11.83
CA MET A 1 -3.77 9.48 -12.95
C MET A 1 -2.67 8.45 -12.96
N ILE A 2 -3.01 7.17 -12.97
CA ILE A 2 -2.07 6.05 -12.94
C ILE A 2 -2.24 5.24 -14.21
N GLY A 3 -1.17 5.13 -14.98
CA GLY A 3 -1.18 4.32 -16.19
C GLY A 3 -1.24 2.83 -15.90
N ARG A 4 -1.65 2.04 -16.88
CA ARG A 4 -1.51 0.58 -16.87
C ARG A 4 -0.04 0.18 -16.84
N GLY A 5 0.24 -1.01 -16.34
CA GLY A 5 1.57 -1.62 -16.33
C GLY A 5 2.03 -2.07 -14.95
N GLU A 6 3.30 -2.44 -14.87
CA GLU A 6 3.90 -2.96 -13.65
C GLU A 6 4.43 -1.84 -12.76
N TYR A 7 4.20 -2.00 -11.46
CA TYR A 7 4.60 -1.07 -10.42
C TYR A 7 5.24 -1.82 -9.26
N VAL A 8 6.29 -1.24 -8.70
CA VAL A 8 6.91 -1.72 -7.46
C VAL A 8 6.32 -0.95 -6.28
N VAL A 9 5.88 -1.68 -5.26
CA VAL A 9 5.34 -1.10 -4.02
C VAL A 9 6.49 -0.65 -3.13
N LYS A 10 6.72 0.66 -2.98
CA LYS A 10 7.83 1.21 -2.18
C LYS A 10 7.47 1.52 -0.74
N GLY A 11 6.20 1.70 -0.45
CA GLY A 11 5.73 2.02 0.89
C GLY A 11 4.26 1.64 1.04
N ILE A 12 3.90 1.25 2.25
CA ILE A 12 2.54 0.90 2.63
C ILE A 12 2.29 1.46 4.03
N LEU A 13 1.17 2.14 4.20
CA LEU A 13 0.70 2.68 5.47
C LEU A 13 -0.79 2.38 5.61
N PRO A 14 -1.22 1.62 6.63
CA PRO A 14 -2.63 1.54 6.99
C PRO A 14 -3.14 2.91 7.41
N ILE A 15 -4.23 3.37 6.82
CA ILE A 15 -4.84 4.67 7.15
C ILE A 15 -6.28 4.54 7.69
N SER A 16 -6.86 3.34 7.67
CA SER A 16 -8.13 3.02 8.34
C SER A 16 -7.98 2.84 9.87
N LYS A 17 -6.76 2.87 10.40
CA LYS A 17 -6.45 2.63 11.83
C LYS A 17 -5.65 3.78 12.41
N SER A 18 -5.87 4.10 13.68
CA SER A 18 -5.05 5.09 14.39
C SER A 18 -3.59 4.62 14.48
N LEU A 19 -2.63 5.55 14.38
CA LEU A 19 -1.20 5.23 14.52
C LEU A 19 -0.89 4.50 15.83
N ALA A 20 -1.56 4.89 16.93
CA ALA A 20 -1.44 4.24 18.23
C ALA A 20 -1.82 2.75 18.18
N SER A 21 -2.94 2.40 17.52
CA SER A 21 -3.37 1.01 17.37
C SER A 21 -2.43 0.19 16.50
N GLN A 22 -1.73 0.82 15.55
CA GLN A 22 -0.76 0.17 14.67
C GLN A 22 0.56 -0.17 15.36
N LYS A 23 0.89 0.51 16.47
CA LYS A 23 2.12 0.24 17.25
C LYS A 23 2.14 -1.16 17.87
N SER A 24 0.97 -1.65 18.29
CA SER A 24 0.80 -2.95 18.96
C SER A 24 0.37 -4.08 18.02
N LEU A 25 0.06 -3.77 16.76
CA LEU A 25 -0.35 -4.77 15.77
C LEU A 25 0.86 -5.48 15.16
N ASN A 26 0.86 -6.81 15.26
CA ASN A 26 1.68 -7.72 14.45
C ASN A 26 0.80 -8.51 13.46
N LYS A 27 -0.46 -8.08 13.24
CA LYS A 27 -1.45 -8.87 12.51
C LYS A 27 -1.53 -8.43 11.06
N ASP A 28 -1.87 -9.39 10.20
CA ASP A 28 -2.14 -9.16 8.79
C ASP A 28 -3.23 -8.10 8.55
N PRO A 29 -3.22 -7.46 7.37
CA PRO A 29 -4.32 -6.62 6.91
C PRO A 29 -5.66 -7.36 7.03
N LYS A 30 -6.68 -6.67 7.52
CA LYS A 30 -8.03 -7.21 7.65
C LYS A 30 -8.92 -6.66 6.57
N GLU A 31 -10.02 -7.37 6.33
CA GLU A 31 -11.13 -6.88 5.51
C GLU A 31 -11.59 -5.50 6.00
N GLY A 32 -11.72 -4.55 5.07
CA GLY A 32 -12.04 -3.15 5.35
C GLY A 32 -10.85 -2.24 5.67
N ASP A 33 -9.61 -2.76 5.68
CA ASP A 33 -8.43 -1.92 5.90
C ASP A 33 -8.03 -1.12 4.66
N ILE A 34 -8.05 0.21 4.77
CA ILE A 34 -7.58 1.11 3.70
C ILE A 34 -6.08 1.34 3.87
N HIS A 35 -5.34 1.14 2.78
CA HIS A 35 -3.89 1.32 2.75
C HIS A 35 -3.48 2.42 1.78
N LYS A 36 -2.73 3.39 2.29
CA LYS A 36 -2.01 4.36 1.47
C LYS A 36 -0.67 3.75 1.05
N CYS A 37 -0.43 3.66 -0.25
CA CYS A 37 0.79 3.07 -0.79
C CYS A 37 1.52 4.04 -1.70
N VAL A 38 2.83 3.83 -1.82
CA VAL A 38 3.67 4.48 -2.84
C VAL A 38 4.03 3.42 -3.86
N LEU A 39 3.61 3.63 -5.10
CA LEU A 39 3.96 2.81 -6.25
C LEU A 39 5.06 3.50 -7.05
N GLU A 40 5.97 2.73 -7.64
CA GLU A 40 7.04 3.24 -8.49
C GLU A 40 7.03 2.52 -9.84
N LYS A 41 7.12 3.29 -10.93
CA LYS A 41 7.28 2.78 -12.29
C LYS A 41 8.23 3.70 -13.06
N ASN A 42 9.29 3.14 -13.62
CA ASN A 42 10.30 3.88 -14.39
C ASN A 42 10.91 5.10 -13.65
N GLY A 43 11.03 5.02 -12.31
CA GLY A 43 11.52 6.11 -11.47
C GLY A 43 10.44 7.09 -10.99
N ASP A 44 9.27 7.13 -11.62
CA ASP A 44 8.15 7.95 -11.19
C ASP A 44 7.42 7.32 -10.01
N LYS A 45 7.03 8.14 -9.03
CA LYS A 45 6.34 7.70 -7.81
C LYS A 45 4.89 8.19 -7.79
N PHE A 46 3.99 7.29 -7.42
CA PHE A 46 2.56 7.52 -7.39
C PHE A 46 2.02 7.15 -6.01
N VAL A 47 1.22 8.03 -5.42
CA VAL A 47 0.50 7.74 -4.18
C VAL A 47 -0.87 7.18 -4.53
N VAL A 48 -1.18 5.99 -4.02
CA VAL A 48 -2.46 5.31 -4.21
C VAL A 48 -3.10 4.92 -2.90
N TYR A 49 -4.40 4.66 -2.96
CA TYR A 49 -5.18 4.13 -1.86
C TYR A 49 -5.79 2.80 -2.30
N PHE A 50 -5.39 1.73 -1.62
CA PHE A 50 -6.03 0.42 -1.74
C PHE A 50 -7.21 0.41 -0.79
N LEU A 51 -8.41 0.22 -1.33
CA LEU A 51 -9.65 0.23 -0.56
C LEU A 51 -10.04 -1.14 -0.01
N ASP A 52 -9.37 -2.19 -0.50
CA ASP A 52 -9.56 -3.58 -0.08
C ASP A 52 -8.35 -4.12 0.69
N ASP A 53 -8.50 -5.35 1.21
CA ASP A 53 -7.43 -6.10 1.84
C ASP A 53 -6.23 -6.28 0.89
N ILE A 54 -5.06 -5.78 1.30
CA ILE A 54 -3.82 -6.07 0.59
C ILE A 54 -3.20 -7.35 1.17
N SER A 55 -2.72 -8.21 0.27
CA SER A 55 -2.03 -9.44 0.66
C SER A 55 -0.54 -9.42 0.26
N PHE A 56 0.02 -8.22 0.12
CA PHE A 56 1.40 -7.97 -0.33
C PHE A 56 2.10 -6.91 0.54
N GLY A 57 3.43 -7.02 0.61
CA GLY A 57 4.29 -6.10 1.35
C GLY A 57 5.10 -5.15 0.46
N LYS A 58 5.95 -4.35 1.11
CA LYS A 58 6.94 -3.51 0.43
C LYS A 58 7.84 -4.36 -0.48
N ASP A 59 8.22 -3.79 -1.61
CA ASP A 59 9.01 -4.36 -2.70
C ASP A 59 8.30 -5.51 -3.45
N SER A 60 6.98 -5.63 -3.27
CA SER A 60 6.13 -6.43 -4.17
C SER A 60 5.96 -5.72 -5.52
N THR A 61 5.72 -6.50 -6.57
CA THR A 61 5.33 -5.98 -7.90
C THR A 61 3.86 -6.27 -8.14
N ILE A 62 3.11 -5.25 -8.53
CA ILE A 62 1.72 -5.39 -8.99
C ILE A 62 1.58 -4.93 -10.44
N LEU A 63 0.64 -5.52 -11.16
CA LEU A 63 0.25 -5.16 -12.51
C LEU A 63 -1.12 -4.49 -12.47
N ILE A 64 -1.19 -3.22 -12.86
CA ILE A 64 -2.45 -2.49 -13.05
C ILE A 64 -2.91 -2.70 -14.49
N SER A 65 -4.09 -3.29 -14.66
CA SER A 65 -4.54 -3.80 -15.97
C SER A 65 -5.11 -2.72 -16.90
N LYS A 66 -5.56 -1.59 -16.35
CA LYS A 66 -6.22 -0.50 -17.08
C LYS A 66 -5.77 0.85 -16.52
N ASP A 67 -5.73 1.87 -17.36
CA ASP A 67 -5.45 3.23 -16.90
C ASP A 67 -6.51 3.69 -15.89
N LYS A 68 -6.07 4.44 -14.88
CA LYS A 68 -6.89 4.94 -13.78
C LYS A 68 -6.91 6.45 -13.77
N SER A 69 -8.11 7.02 -13.85
CA SER A 69 -8.34 8.45 -13.65
C SER A 69 -8.14 8.86 -12.19
N THR A 70 -8.39 7.96 -11.24
CA THR A 70 -8.22 8.16 -9.81
C THR A 70 -6.96 7.49 -9.28
N ASN A 71 -6.61 7.77 -8.03
CA ASN A 71 -5.53 7.08 -7.30
C ASN A 71 -6.09 5.96 -6.39
N LEU A 72 -7.34 5.56 -6.60
CA LEU A 72 -7.99 4.47 -5.86
C LEU A 72 -7.75 3.16 -6.60
N LEU A 73 -7.46 2.09 -5.86
CA LEU A 73 -7.29 0.74 -6.40
C LEU A 73 -8.14 -0.25 -5.61
N TYR A 74 -8.99 -0.96 -6.34
CA TYR A 74 -9.76 -2.10 -5.85
C TYR A 74 -9.07 -3.42 -6.23
N LYS A 75 -9.39 -4.49 -5.50
CA LYS A 75 -8.74 -5.81 -5.60
C LYS A 75 -8.73 -6.42 -7.02
N ASP A 76 -9.76 -6.17 -7.81
CA ASP A 76 -9.93 -6.66 -9.17
C ASP A 76 -9.20 -5.82 -10.23
N GLU A 77 -8.64 -4.68 -9.83
CA GLU A 77 -8.01 -3.71 -10.74
C GLU A 77 -6.50 -3.92 -10.88
N TYR A 78 -5.93 -4.78 -10.04
CA TYR A 78 -4.52 -5.15 -10.07
C TYR A 78 -4.32 -6.65 -9.88
N LYS A 79 -3.15 -7.13 -10.30
CA LYS A 79 -2.68 -8.48 -10.04
C LYS A 79 -1.33 -8.43 -9.35
N ILE A 80 -1.09 -9.31 -8.38
CA ILE A 80 0.22 -9.41 -7.73
C ILE A 80 1.11 -10.28 -8.61
N VAL A 81 2.16 -9.68 -9.19
CA VAL A 81 3.14 -10.37 -10.04
C VAL A 81 4.25 -10.98 -9.19
N LYS A 82 4.72 -10.23 -8.19
CA LYS A 82 5.75 -10.67 -7.26
C LYS A 82 5.32 -10.29 -5.85
N LYS A 83 5.10 -11.29 -5.01
CA LYS A 83 4.65 -11.09 -3.63
C LYS A 83 5.85 -11.03 -2.67
N LYS A 84 5.84 -10.01 -1.81
CA LYS A 84 6.59 -9.97 -0.56
C LYS A 84 5.62 -9.99 0.60
N GLU A 85 6.08 -10.48 1.75
CA GLU A 85 5.29 -10.49 2.97
C GLU A 85 5.00 -9.07 3.45
N TYR A 86 3.75 -8.83 3.84
CA TYR A 86 3.37 -7.58 4.47
C TYR A 86 4.02 -7.48 5.85
N LYS A 87 4.70 -6.35 6.11
CA LYS A 87 5.28 -6.03 7.42
C LYS A 87 5.02 -4.56 7.71
N ILE A 88 4.45 -4.29 8.87
CA ILE A 88 4.23 -2.92 9.35
C ILE A 88 5.59 -2.27 9.57
N ASN A 89 5.77 -1.07 9.01
CA ASN A 89 6.98 -0.29 9.24
C ASN A 89 6.89 0.43 10.59
N LYS A 90 7.17 -0.28 11.68
CA LYS A 90 7.08 0.25 13.05
C LYS A 90 7.88 1.52 13.25
N LYS A 91 9.07 1.62 12.64
CA LYS A 91 9.92 2.83 12.72
C LYS A 91 9.26 4.06 12.11
N LEU A 92 8.52 3.89 11.00
CA LEU A 92 7.75 4.98 10.41
C LEU A 92 6.58 5.38 11.33
N ILE A 93 5.85 4.39 11.86
CA ILE A 93 4.73 4.65 12.78
C ILE A 93 5.19 5.41 14.02
N GLU A 94 6.31 4.99 14.62
CA GLU A 94 6.89 5.66 15.80
C GLU A 94 7.25 7.11 15.49
N ARG A 95 7.89 7.38 14.35
CA ARG A 95 8.22 8.75 13.91
C ARG A 95 6.98 9.62 13.75
N LEU A 96 5.94 9.09 13.10
CA LEU A 96 4.68 9.81 12.88
C LEU A 96 3.91 10.09 14.18
N ILE A 97 4.18 9.34 15.26
CA ILE A 97 3.61 9.60 16.59
C ILE A 97 4.46 10.62 17.36
N SER A 98 5.78 10.57 17.21
CA SER A 98 6.71 11.40 17.98
C SER A 98 6.93 12.81 17.43
N GLU A 99 6.65 13.03 16.15
CA GLU A 99 6.76 14.35 15.52
C GLU A 99 5.36 14.99 15.42
N PRO A 100 5.03 15.97 16.29
CA PRO A 100 3.77 16.73 16.23
C PRO A 100 3.73 17.71 15.06
#